data_AF-A0A4P9WH32-F1
#
_entry.id   AF-A0A4P9WH32-F1
#
_cell.length_a   1.000
_cell.length_b   1.000
_cell.length_c   1.000
_cell.angle_alpha   90.00
_cell.angle_beta   90.00
_cell.angle_gamma   90.00
#
_symmetry.space_group_name_H-M   'P 1'
#
loop_
_entity.id
_entity.type
_entity.pdbx_description
1 polymer ?
#
loop_
_entity_poly.entity_id
_entity_poly.type
_entity_poly.pdbx_seq_one_letter_code
_entity_poly.pdbx_strand_id
1 'polypeptide(L)'
;AERLTAEIEDYVRFIRPTDADREMREGVIAIHREAVVSLGSDLSLNVFGSYASGLYLPGADLDFVILESSEPLNLSKTCIIRRLEKLTRGMCRLASALTVIKAARIPIIKLTVRRSQLKLDISYQQPGGLRAAEYVREMCASIPALGPLCLVLKLFLRNRNLNDYSCQGIGGFALVCWLAAFMKLHPVVFPDRYSDGRKEASLGALLIDFFDFFGSQFDYHRFGLS
;
A
#
# COMPACT_ATOMS: atom_id res chain seq x y z
N ALA A 1 -3.93 28.03 -1.49
CA ALA A 1 -4.04 26.87 -0.57
C ALA A 1 -5.48 26.36 -0.48
N GLU A 2 -6.47 27.20 -0.15
CA GLU A 2 -7.86 26.76 0.07
C GLU A 2 -8.52 26.10 -1.14
N ARG A 3 -8.39 26.67 -2.34
CA ARG A 3 -8.89 26.02 -3.57
C ARG A 3 -8.27 24.63 -3.80
N LEU A 4 -6.97 24.51 -3.54
CA LEU A 4 -6.28 23.22 -3.66
C LEU A 4 -6.76 22.23 -2.59
N THR A 5 -7.05 22.68 -1.37
CA THR A 5 -7.69 21.84 -0.34
C THR A 5 -9.02 21.27 -0.84
N ALA A 6 -9.90 22.11 -1.40
CA ALA A 6 -11.17 21.66 -1.95
C ALA A 6 -10.98 20.65 -3.10
N GLU A 7 -10.04 20.90 -4.01
CA GLU A 7 -9.73 19.95 -5.10
C GLU A 7 -9.20 18.60 -4.58
N ILE A 8 -8.39 18.60 -3.51
CA ILE A 8 -7.92 17.37 -2.86
C ILE A 8 -9.09 16.59 -2.26
N GLU A 9 -9.98 17.27 -1.54
CA GLU A 9 -11.16 16.66 -0.90
C GLU A 9 -12.13 16.09 -1.94
N ASP A 10 -12.38 16.82 -3.02
CA ASP A 10 -13.21 16.38 -4.13
C ASP A 10 -12.59 15.17 -4.84
N TYR A 11 -11.27 15.18 -5.07
CA TYR A 11 -10.57 14.03 -5.64
C TYR A 11 -10.70 12.79 -4.74
N VAL A 12 -10.46 12.93 -3.43
CA VAL A 12 -10.59 11.83 -2.46
C VAL A 12 -12.01 11.27 -2.44
N ARG A 13 -13.03 12.14 -2.51
CA ARG A 13 -14.43 11.74 -2.61
C ARG A 13 -14.70 10.99 -3.92
N PHE A 14 -14.18 11.50 -5.03
CA PHE A 14 -14.36 10.93 -6.36
C PHE A 14 -13.79 9.52 -6.50
N ILE A 15 -12.60 9.28 -5.93
CA ILE A 15 -11.93 7.97 -6.02
C ILE A 15 -12.40 6.96 -4.96
N ARG A 16 -13.34 7.36 -4.09
CA ARG A 16 -13.85 6.49 -3.05
C ARG A 16 -14.44 5.23 -3.70
N PRO A 17 -14.08 4.03 -3.22
CA PRO A 17 -14.61 2.78 -3.75
C PRO A 17 -16.14 2.77 -3.69
N THR A 18 -16.77 2.34 -4.78
CA THR A 18 -18.21 2.08 -4.80
C THR A 18 -18.53 0.79 -4.05
N ASP A 19 -19.80 0.58 -3.68
CA ASP A 19 -20.23 -0.68 -3.07
C ASP A 19 -19.97 -1.87 -4.00
N ALA A 20 -20.18 -1.69 -5.32
CA ALA A 20 -19.86 -2.72 -6.31
C ALA A 20 -18.35 -3.05 -6.37
N ASP A 21 -17.47 -2.04 -6.25
CA ASP A 21 -16.02 -2.27 -6.18
C ASP A 21 -15.65 -3.08 -4.94
N ARG A 22 -16.30 -2.76 -3.81
CA ARG A 22 -16.07 -3.43 -2.54
C ARG A 22 -16.55 -4.87 -2.58
N GLU A 23 -17.77 -5.12 -3.02
CA GLU A 23 -18.35 -6.46 -3.17
C GLU A 23 -17.51 -7.33 -4.10
N MET A 24 -17.04 -6.77 -5.23
CA MET A 24 -16.16 -7.47 -6.15
C MET A 24 -14.84 -7.88 -5.48
N ARG A 25 -14.20 -6.98 -4.74
CA ARG A 25 -12.94 -7.28 -4.02
C ARG A 25 -13.16 -8.28 -2.89
N GLU A 26 -14.23 -8.13 -2.11
CA GLU A 26 -14.58 -9.05 -1.03
C GLU A 26 -14.88 -10.45 -1.56
N GLY A 27 -15.60 -10.56 -2.68
CA GLY A 27 -15.83 -11.83 -3.37
C GLY A 27 -14.54 -12.49 -3.87
N VAL A 28 -13.63 -11.70 -4.45
CA VAL A 28 -12.29 -12.20 -4.84
C VAL A 28 -11.52 -12.71 -3.63
N ILE A 29 -11.53 -11.98 -2.52
CA ILE A 29 -10.85 -12.38 -1.27
C ILE A 29 -11.43 -13.68 -0.74
N ALA A 30 -12.76 -13.83 -0.69
CA ALA A 30 -13.44 -15.03 -0.21
C ALA A 30 -13.06 -16.27 -1.04
N ILE A 31 -13.16 -16.18 -2.37
CA ILE A 31 -12.81 -17.27 -3.28
C ILE A 31 -11.35 -17.71 -3.11
N HIS A 32 -10.42 -16.76 -2.98
CA HIS A 32 -9.01 -17.10 -2.81
C HIS A 32 -8.69 -17.66 -1.42
N ARG A 33 -9.39 -17.21 -0.37
CA ARG A 33 -9.29 -17.81 0.96
C ARG A 33 -9.74 -19.27 0.94
N GLU A 34 -10.91 -19.56 0.37
CA GLU A 34 -11.42 -20.93 0.25
C GLU A 34 -10.47 -21.82 -0.54
N ALA A 35 -9.94 -21.32 -1.66
CA ALA A 35 -8.97 -22.05 -2.45
C ALA A 35 -7.70 -22.37 -1.66
N VAL A 36 -7.15 -21.43 -0.90
CA VAL A 36 -5.95 -21.67 -0.06
C VAL A 36 -6.24 -22.68 1.04
N VAL A 37 -7.37 -22.58 1.74
CA VAL A 37 -7.75 -23.56 2.79
C VAL A 37 -7.94 -24.96 2.19
N SER A 38 -8.48 -25.08 0.99
CA SER A 38 -8.62 -26.38 0.30
C SER A 38 -7.29 -27.06 -0.05
N LEU A 39 -6.19 -26.29 -0.09
CA LEU A 39 -4.84 -26.80 -0.39
C LEU A 39 -4.10 -27.30 0.86
N GLY A 40 -4.57 -26.92 2.06
CA GLY A 40 -4.00 -27.32 3.34
C GLY A 40 -4.74 -26.68 4.51
N SER A 41 -5.12 -27.48 5.51
CA SER A 41 -5.88 -27.02 6.67
C SER A 41 -5.08 -26.11 7.62
N ASP A 42 -3.76 -26.10 7.50
CA ASP A 42 -2.82 -25.24 8.22
C ASP A 42 -2.51 -23.94 7.47
N LEU A 43 -3.06 -23.76 6.25
CA LEU A 43 -2.89 -22.56 5.45
C LEU A 43 -3.97 -21.52 5.75
N SER A 44 -3.55 -20.26 5.83
CA SER A 44 -4.44 -19.10 5.92
C SER A 44 -4.02 -18.03 4.93
N LEU A 45 -5.00 -17.32 4.36
CA LEU A 45 -4.78 -16.19 3.46
C LEU A 45 -5.25 -14.89 4.10
N ASN A 46 -4.33 -13.97 4.27
CA ASN A 46 -4.55 -12.67 4.90
C ASN A 46 -4.30 -11.54 3.89
N VAL A 47 -5.14 -10.51 3.95
CA VAL A 47 -5.02 -9.34 3.07
C VAL A 47 -4.20 -8.27 3.79
N PHE A 48 -3.26 -7.68 3.08
CA PHE A 48 -2.45 -6.57 3.60
C PHE A 48 -2.38 -5.43 2.57
N GLY A 49 -1.44 -4.50 2.79
CA GLY A 49 -1.09 -3.49 1.81
C GLY A 49 -2.13 -2.38 1.71
N SER A 50 -2.24 -1.81 0.50
CA SER A 50 -3.02 -0.59 0.28
C SER A 50 -4.52 -0.78 0.49
N TYR A 51 -5.05 -1.97 0.17
CA TYR A 51 -6.44 -2.31 0.42
C TYR A 51 -6.73 -2.41 1.92
N ALA A 52 -5.90 -3.14 2.66
CA ALA A 52 -6.08 -3.33 4.10
C ALA A 52 -5.90 -2.04 4.92
N SER A 53 -5.12 -1.07 4.42
CA SER A 53 -4.93 0.24 5.05
C SER A 53 -5.94 1.31 4.61
N GLY A 54 -6.77 1.03 3.60
CA GLY A 54 -7.72 1.99 3.04
C GLY A 54 -7.08 3.06 2.14
N LEU A 55 -5.80 2.94 1.80
CA LEU A 55 -5.06 3.91 0.98
C LEU A 55 -4.77 3.36 -0.43
N TYR A 56 -5.76 2.77 -1.09
CA TYR A 56 -5.62 2.23 -2.44
C TYR A 56 -6.25 3.17 -3.48
N LEU A 57 -5.64 3.21 -4.67
CA LEU A 57 -6.20 3.93 -5.81
C LEU A 57 -7.17 3.03 -6.59
N PRO A 58 -8.07 3.60 -7.40
CA PRO A 58 -8.83 2.84 -8.37
C PRO A 58 -7.90 2.00 -9.26
N GLY A 59 -8.29 0.73 -9.45
CA GLY A 59 -7.49 -0.26 -10.18
C GLY A 59 -6.28 -0.82 -9.43
N ALA A 60 -6.07 -0.47 -8.15
CA ALA A 60 -4.96 -1.01 -7.38
C ALA A 60 -5.11 -2.53 -7.12
N ASP A 61 -3.96 -3.20 -7.10
CA ASP A 61 -3.81 -4.62 -6.87
C ASP A 61 -4.25 -5.01 -5.44
N LEU A 62 -4.50 -6.30 -5.21
CA LEU A 62 -4.71 -6.85 -3.87
C LEU A 62 -3.45 -7.61 -3.42
N ASP A 63 -2.94 -7.23 -2.25
CA ASP A 63 -1.77 -7.85 -1.65
C ASP A 63 -2.21 -8.93 -0.64
N PHE A 64 -1.80 -10.17 -0.87
CA PHE A 64 -2.10 -11.32 -0.01
C PHE A 64 -0.84 -11.93 0.58
N VAL A 65 -0.93 -12.39 1.83
CA VAL A 65 0.07 -13.24 2.45
C VAL A 65 -0.55 -14.56 2.85
N ILE A 66 0.06 -15.64 2.39
CA ILE A 66 -0.25 -16.99 2.86
C ILE A 66 0.66 -17.32 4.04
N LEU A 67 0.05 -17.71 5.16
CA LEU A 67 0.74 -18.18 6.36
C LEU A 67 0.39 -19.65 6.57
N GLU A 68 1.39 -20.45 6.90
CA GLU A 68 1.27 -21.89 7.16
C GLU A 68 1.67 -22.13 8.62
N SER A 69 0.73 -22.53 9.46
CA SER A 69 0.96 -22.60 10.92
C SER A 69 1.99 -23.67 11.33
N SER A 70 2.21 -24.66 10.47
CA SER A 70 3.19 -25.73 10.66
C SER A 70 4.63 -25.34 10.31
N GLU A 71 4.83 -24.21 9.62
CA GLU A 71 6.13 -23.78 9.09
C GLU A 71 6.63 -22.51 9.82
N PRO A 72 7.95 -22.38 10.04
CA PRO A 72 8.52 -21.17 10.63
C PRO A 72 8.43 -19.98 9.66
N LEU A 73 8.49 -18.76 10.21
CA LEU A 73 8.51 -17.54 9.39
C LEU A 73 9.84 -17.35 8.63
N ASN A 74 10.95 -17.86 9.17
CA ASN A 74 12.30 -17.62 8.65
C ASN A 74 12.75 -18.71 7.68
N LEU A 75 12.03 -18.83 6.56
CA LEU A 75 12.34 -19.80 5.52
C LEU A 75 13.37 -19.26 4.53
N SER A 76 14.19 -20.15 3.99
CA SER A 76 15.11 -19.79 2.90
C SER A 76 14.33 -19.40 1.64
N LYS A 77 14.91 -18.47 0.84
CA LYS A 77 14.31 -18.02 -0.42
C LYS A 77 13.93 -19.18 -1.35
N THR A 78 14.77 -20.23 -1.40
CA THR A 78 14.52 -21.43 -2.22
C THR A 78 13.31 -22.23 -1.73
N CYS A 79 13.13 -22.36 -0.40
CA CYS A 79 11.96 -23.03 0.17
C CYS A 79 10.67 -22.26 -0.17
N ILE A 80 10.70 -20.93 0.00
CA ILE A 80 9.59 -20.05 -0.36
C ILE A 80 9.21 -20.22 -1.83
N ILE A 81 10.17 -20.17 -2.76
CA ILE A 81 9.90 -20.33 -4.20
C ILE A 81 9.24 -21.68 -4.49
N ARG A 82 9.77 -22.79 -3.96
CA ARG A 82 9.19 -24.13 -4.15
C ARG A 82 7.76 -24.21 -3.63
N ARG A 83 7.48 -23.59 -2.48
CA ARG A 83 6.14 -23.56 -1.91
C ARG A 83 5.19 -22.75 -2.78
N LEU A 84 5.60 -21.57 -3.25
CA LEU A 84 4.82 -20.75 -4.18
C LEU A 84 4.51 -21.51 -5.47
N GLU A 85 5.47 -22.21 -6.07
CA GLU A 85 5.26 -23.06 -7.26
C GLU A 85 4.28 -24.22 -7.02
N LYS A 86 4.23 -24.76 -5.80
CA LYS A 86 3.22 -25.76 -5.43
C LYS A 86 1.83 -25.12 -5.35
N LEU A 87 1.73 -23.95 -4.71
CA LEU A 87 0.47 -23.22 -4.53
C LEU A 87 -0.13 -22.74 -5.87
N THR A 88 0.70 -22.32 -6.84
CA THR A 88 0.20 -21.88 -8.16
C THR A 88 -0.57 -22.97 -8.89
N ARG A 89 -0.18 -24.25 -8.76
CA ARG A 89 -0.91 -25.38 -9.35
C ARG A 89 -2.32 -25.53 -8.79
N GLY A 90 -2.52 -25.21 -7.51
CA GLY A 90 -3.82 -25.22 -6.86
C GLY A 90 -4.73 -24.05 -7.27
N MET A 91 -4.15 -22.91 -7.59
CA MET A 91 -4.89 -21.66 -7.90
C MET A 91 -5.06 -21.39 -9.40
N CYS A 92 -4.51 -22.22 -10.29
CA CYS A 92 -4.51 -21.97 -11.74
C CYS A 92 -5.92 -21.78 -12.34
N ARG A 93 -6.93 -22.45 -11.79
CA ARG A 93 -8.33 -22.35 -12.21
C ARG A 93 -8.97 -21.00 -11.89
N LEU A 94 -8.40 -20.22 -10.97
CA LEU A 94 -8.88 -18.89 -10.60
C LEU A 94 -8.24 -17.78 -11.45
N ALA A 95 -7.13 -18.09 -12.13
CA ALA A 95 -6.27 -17.11 -12.77
C ALA A 95 -6.37 -17.13 -14.31
N SER A 96 -6.53 -15.97 -14.95
CA SER A 96 -6.29 -15.80 -16.40
C SER A 96 -4.80 -15.74 -16.73
N ALA A 97 -4.00 -15.17 -15.82
CA ALA A 97 -2.54 -15.14 -15.89
C ALA A 97 -1.96 -15.44 -14.51
N LEU A 98 -0.90 -16.25 -14.45
CA LEU A 98 -0.29 -16.70 -13.20
C LEU A 98 1.21 -16.92 -13.39
N THR A 99 2.03 -16.25 -12.58
CA THR A 99 3.49 -16.40 -12.63
C THR A 99 4.12 -16.24 -11.25
N VAL A 100 5.29 -16.87 -11.05
CA VAL A 100 6.11 -16.70 -9.84
C VAL A 100 7.27 -15.76 -10.15
N ILE A 101 7.33 -14.63 -9.46
CA ILE A 101 8.43 -13.67 -9.56
C ILE A 101 9.50 -14.05 -8.55
N LYS A 102 10.62 -14.56 -9.05
CA LYS A 102 11.71 -15.14 -8.23
C LYS A 102 12.88 -14.17 -7.99
N ALA A 103 13.07 -13.21 -8.88
CA ALA A 103 14.23 -12.32 -8.88
C ALA A 103 14.21 -11.33 -7.71
N ALA A 104 13.02 -10.89 -7.28
CA ALA A 104 12.85 -9.93 -6.19
C ALA A 104 13.40 -10.44 -4.85
N ARG A 105 13.65 -9.50 -3.92
CA ARG A 105 14.07 -9.81 -2.53
C ARG A 105 13.09 -10.78 -1.85
N ILE A 106 11.80 -10.51 -2.01
CA ILE A 106 10.71 -11.36 -1.54
C ILE A 106 10.05 -11.97 -2.80
N PRO A 107 10.17 -13.29 -3.02
CA PRO A 107 9.45 -13.95 -4.09
C PRO A 107 7.93 -13.87 -3.88
N ILE A 108 7.19 -13.62 -4.96
CA ILE A 108 5.73 -13.51 -4.94
C ILE A 108 5.11 -14.24 -6.13
N ILE A 109 3.85 -14.62 -5.99
CA ILE A 109 2.99 -15.00 -7.11
C ILE A 109 2.30 -13.73 -7.62
N LYS A 110 2.37 -13.47 -8.92
CA LYS A 110 1.51 -12.51 -9.60
C LYS A 110 0.36 -13.27 -10.26
N LEU A 111 -0.86 -12.91 -9.91
CA LEU A 111 -2.09 -13.53 -10.39
C LEU A 111 -3.00 -12.45 -10.99
N THR A 112 -3.60 -12.71 -12.14
CA THR A 112 -4.75 -11.93 -12.65
C THR A 112 -5.99 -12.77 -12.56
N VAL A 113 -7.00 -12.29 -11.83
CA VAL A 113 -8.25 -13.02 -11.61
C VAL A 113 -9.03 -13.11 -12.90
N ARG A 114 -9.44 -14.32 -13.28
CA ARG A 114 -10.07 -14.58 -14.58
C ARG A 114 -11.35 -13.75 -14.82
N ARG A 115 -12.21 -13.62 -13.80
CA ARG A 115 -13.51 -12.95 -13.94
C ARG A 115 -13.43 -11.42 -13.83
N SER A 116 -12.70 -10.90 -12.84
CA SER A 116 -12.65 -9.46 -12.55
C SER A 116 -11.47 -8.73 -13.18
N GLN A 117 -10.49 -9.47 -13.73
CA GLN A 117 -9.20 -8.92 -14.18
C GLN A 117 -8.40 -8.20 -13.08
N LEU A 118 -8.80 -8.38 -11.82
CA LEU A 118 -8.09 -7.83 -10.68
C LEU A 118 -6.73 -8.51 -10.54
N LYS A 119 -5.69 -7.71 -10.30
CA LYS A 119 -4.33 -8.21 -10.09
C LYS A 119 -4.10 -8.48 -8.61
N LEU A 120 -3.46 -9.60 -8.31
CA LEU A 120 -3.10 -10.02 -6.97
C LEU A 120 -1.61 -10.30 -6.89
N ASP A 121 -0.99 -9.83 -5.82
CA ASP A 121 0.38 -10.14 -5.45
C ASP A 121 0.33 -11.01 -4.17
N ILE A 122 0.78 -12.26 -4.25
CA ILE A 122 0.70 -13.22 -3.15
C ILE A 122 2.10 -13.59 -2.67
N SER A 123 2.39 -13.25 -1.42
CA SER A 123 3.61 -13.63 -0.71
C SER A 123 3.35 -14.83 0.21
N TYR A 124 4.43 -15.51 0.61
CA TYR A 124 4.34 -16.67 1.51
C TYR A 124 5.28 -16.49 2.70
N GLN A 125 4.75 -16.70 3.91
CA GLN A 125 5.45 -16.53 5.20
C GLN A 125 6.10 -15.14 5.38
N GLN A 126 5.41 -14.08 4.96
CA GLN A 126 5.88 -12.69 5.06
C GLN A 126 4.84 -11.80 5.78
N PRO A 127 4.62 -11.98 7.10
CA PRO A 127 3.57 -11.28 7.83
C PRO A 127 3.84 -9.78 8.05
N GLY A 128 5.05 -9.29 7.73
CA GLY A 128 5.42 -7.88 7.95
C GLY A 128 4.47 -6.88 7.30
N GLY A 129 3.87 -7.24 6.15
CA GLY A 129 2.86 -6.42 5.48
C GLY A 129 1.59 -6.19 6.31
N LEU A 130 1.20 -7.13 7.16
CA LEU A 130 0.02 -7.02 8.03
C LEU A 130 0.24 -5.94 9.09
N ARG A 131 1.38 -6.00 9.79
CA ARG A 131 1.75 -4.99 10.81
C ARG A 131 1.94 -3.61 10.18
N ALA A 132 2.53 -3.55 8.98
CA ALA A 132 2.67 -2.31 8.24
C ALA A 132 1.29 -1.70 7.88
N ALA A 133 0.34 -2.51 7.42
CA ALA A 133 -1.00 -2.01 7.10
C ALA A 133 -1.75 -1.50 8.34
N GLU A 134 -1.61 -2.19 9.47
CA GLU A 134 -2.17 -1.76 10.75
C GLU A 134 -1.57 -0.43 11.23
N TYR A 135 -0.24 -0.31 11.22
CA TYR A 135 0.46 0.93 11.56
C TYR A 135 0.01 2.11 10.68
N VAL A 136 -0.15 1.89 9.37
CA VAL A 136 -0.65 2.93 8.46
C VAL A 136 -2.07 3.36 8.83
N ARG A 137 -2.96 2.44 9.22
CA ARG A 137 -4.32 2.80 9.67
C ARG A 137 -4.28 3.65 10.93
N GLU A 138 -3.48 3.26 11.92
CA GLU A 138 -3.32 4.01 13.17
C GLU A 138 -2.79 5.42 12.92
N MET A 139 -1.83 5.55 12.01
CA MET A 139 -1.33 6.86 11.60
C MET A 139 -2.39 7.71 10.90
N CYS A 140 -3.15 7.15 9.95
CA CYS A 140 -4.24 7.88 9.30
C CYS A 140 -5.32 8.31 10.30
N ALA A 141 -5.58 7.51 11.34
CA ALA A 141 -6.52 7.85 12.39
C ALA A 141 -6.02 8.98 13.30
N SER A 142 -4.72 8.99 13.60
CA SER A 142 -4.08 10.02 14.44
C SER A 142 -3.75 11.32 13.69
N ILE A 143 -3.54 11.25 12.37
CA ILE A 143 -3.21 12.40 11.52
C ILE A 143 -4.19 12.41 10.33
N PRO A 144 -5.36 13.08 10.45
CA PRO A 144 -6.41 13.05 9.44
C PRO A 144 -5.96 13.51 8.04
N ALA A 145 -4.99 14.43 7.97
CA ALA A 145 -4.44 14.92 6.70
C ALA A 145 -3.64 13.86 5.91
N LEU A 146 -3.16 12.81 6.58
CA LEU A 146 -2.23 11.86 5.99
C LEU A 146 -2.87 11.02 4.88
N GLY A 147 -4.11 10.56 5.08
CA GLY A 147 -4.83 9.77 4.09
C GLY A 147 -5.05 10.51 2.76
N PRO A 148 -5.71 11.68 2.77
CA PRO A 148 -5.91 12.51 1.58
C PRO A 148 -4.61 12.83 0.83
N LEU A 149 -3.57 13.27 1.55
CA LEU A 149 -2.28 13.60 0.95
C LEU A 149 -1.59 12.37 0.36
N CYS A 150 -1.66 11.22 1.03
CA CYS A 150 -1.12 9.96 0.52
C CYS A 150 -1.78 9.56 -0.80
N LEU A 151 -3.11 9.70 -0.93
CA LEU A 151 -3.83 9.35 -2.15
C LEU A 151 -3.43 10.25 -3.33
N VAL A 152 -3.30 11.56 -3.10
CA VAL A 152 -2.86 12.52 -4.12
C VAL A 152 -1.41 12.26 -4.53
N LEU A 153 -0.52 12.02 -3.57
CA LEU A 153 0.88 11.73 -3.87
C LEU A 153 1.06 10.38 -4.57
N LYS A 154 0.27 9.36 -4.22
CA LYS A 154 0.22 8.09 -4.96
C LYS A 154 -0.17 8.31 -6.42
N LEU A 155 -1.19 9.14 -6.68
CA LEU A 155 -1.56 9.49 -8.05
C LEU A 155 -0.42 10.22 -8.77
N PHE A 156 0.18 11.22 -8.11
CA PHE A 156 1.29 12.00 -8.65
C PHE A 156 2.47 11.13 -9.08
N LEU A 157 2.87 10.18 -8.23
CA LEU A 157 3.95 9.23 -8.47
C LEU A 157 3.59 8.22 -9.56
N ARG A 158 2.36 7.69 -9.53
CA ARG A 158 1.86 6.74 -10.53
C ARG A 158 1.89 7.34 -11.93
N ASN A 159 1.46 8.58 -12.09
CA ASN A 159 1.47 9.28 -13.39
C ASN A 159 2.88 9.53 -13.94
N ARG A 160 3.93 9.34 -13.11
CA ARG A 160 5.34 9.48 -13.47
C ARG A 160 6.09 8.15 -13.50
N ASN A 161 5.40 7.03 -13.28
CA ASN A 161 6.01 5.69 -13.13
C ASN A 161 7.03 5.61 -11.98
N LEU A 162 6.81 6.37 -10.91
CA LEU A 162 7.68 6.42 -9.71
C LEU A 162 7.06 5.72 -8.49
N ASN A 163 6.03 4.90 -8.69
CA ASN A 163 5.26 4.23 -7.62
C ASN A 163 5.60 2.74 -7.45
N ASP A 164 6.66 2.25 -8.10
CA ASP A 164 7.13 0.87 -8.01
C ASP A 164 8.65 0.84 -7.80
N TYR A 165 9.11 0.03 -6.83
CA TYR A 165 10.52 -0.23 -6.58
C TYR A 165 11.23 -0.82 -7.80
N SER A 166 10.52 -1.58 -8.64
CA SER A 166 11.08 -2.15 -9.87
C SER A 166 11.55 -1.08 -10.86
N CYS A 167 10.97 0.12 -10.79
CA CYS A 167 11.34 1.31 -11.57
C CYS A 167 12.18 2.32 -10.75
N GLN A 168 12.82 1.88 -9.66
CA GLN A 168 13.54 2.75 -8.72
C GLN A 168 12.65 3.84 -8.09
N GLY A 169 11.33 3.61 -8.07
CA GLY A 169 10.35 4.48 -7.44
C GLY A 169 10.21 4.22 -5.93
N ILE A 170 9.24 4.90 -5.32
CA ILE A 170 8.92 4.77 -3.90
C ILE A 170 7.70 3.87 -3.68
N GLY A 171 7.83 2.89 -2.78
CA GLY A 171 6.71 2.03 -2.40
C GLY A 171 5.72 2.72 -1.45
N GLY A 172 4.50 2.19 -1.40
CA GLY A 172 3.39 2.81 -0.67
C GLY A 172 3.64 2.99 0.83
N PHE A 173 4.31 2.05 1.50
CA PHE A 173 4.65 2.17 2.92
C PHE A 173 5.69 3.27 3.17
N ALA A 174 6.74 3.33 2.33
CA ALA A 174 7.76 4.36 2.43
C ALA A 174 7.17 5.77 2.25
N LEU A 175 6.24 5.95 1.30
CA LEU A 175 5.52 7.21 1.14
C LEU A 175 4.73 7.61 2.40
N VAL A 176 4.10 6.65 3.08
CA VAL A 176 3.37 6.93 4.32
C VAL A 176 4.32 7.35 5.43
N CYS A 177 5.45 6.65 5.63
CA CYS A 177 6.48 7.05 6.58
C CYS A 177 7.01 8.46 6.27
N TRP A 178 7.20 8.76 4.99
CA TRP A 178 7.67 10.05 4.52
C TRP A 178 6.71 11.19 4.89
N LEU A 179 5.42 10.98 4.66
CA LEU A 179 4.37 11.90 5.08
C LEU A 179 4.30 12.04 6.60
N ALA A 180 4.41 10.94 7.34
CA ALA A 180 4.40 10.97 8.80
C ALA A 180 5.52 11.84 9.36
N ALA A 181 6.73 11.66 8.85
CA ALA A 181 7.90 12.41 9.25
C ALA A 181 7.71 13.90 8.94
N PHE A 182 7.21 14.22 7.75
CA PHE A 182 6.87 15.59 7.40
C PHE A 182 5.84 16.21 8.34
N MET A 183 4.75 15.51 8.67
CA MET A 183 3.74 16.04 9.58
C MET A 183 4.29 16.38 10.97
N LYS A 184 5.27 15.60 11.45
CA LYS A 184 5.97 15.89 12.71
C LYS A 184 6.92 17.08 12.60
N LEU A 185 7.59 17.24 11.46
CA LEU A 185 8.56 18.31 11.22
C LEU A 185 7.89 19.64 10.83
N HIS A 186 6.72 19.59 10.22
CA HIS A 186 6.06 20.73 9.59
C HIS A 186 5.86 21.93 10.54
N PRO A 187 5.42 21.77 11.81
CA PRO A 187 5.34 22.90 12.74
C PRO A 187 6.67 23.57 13.07
N VAL A 188 7.78 22.83 12.95
CA VAL A 188 9.14 23.34 13.25
C VAL A 188 9.73 24.03 12.03
N VAL A 189 9.54 23.45 10.84
CA VAL A 189 10.09 23.96 9.58
C VAL A 189 9.26 25.13 9.03
N PHE A 190 7.95 25.12 9.25
CA PHE A 190 7.02 26.13 8.76
C PHE A 190 6.21 26.75 9.93
N PRO A 191 6.86 27.43 10.89
CA PRO A 191 6.20 27.95 12.09
C PRO A 191 5.13 29.01 11.76
N ASP A 192 5.34 29.78 10.70
CA ASP A 192 4.39 30.81 10.22
C ASP A 192 3.04 30.22 9.77
N ARG A 193 2.94 28.90 9.56
CA ARG A 193 1.67 28.23 9.25
C ARG A 193 0.75 28.12 10.48
N TYR A 194 1.28 28.37 11.68
CA TYR A 194 0.61 28.16 12.97
C TYR A 194 0.52 29.45 13.82
N SER A 195 1.08 30.56 13.35
CA SER A 195 1.19 31.82 14.09
C SER A 195 -0.16 32.55 14.30
N ASP A 196 -1.13 32.38 13.40
CA ASP A 196 -2.43 33.09 13.41
C ASP A 196 -3.52 32.39 14.26
N GLY A 197 -3.14 31.65 15.31
CA GLY A 197 -4.09 30.90 16.15
C GLY A 197 -4.74 29.69 15.45
N ARG A 198 -4.29 29.36 14.23
CA ARG A 198 -4.66 28.13 13.53
C ARG A 198 -3.96 26.95 14.19
N LYS A 199 -4.75 25.95 14.60
CA LYS A 199 -4.19 24.72 15.19
C LYS A 199 -3.53 23.81 14.15
N GLU A 200 -3.98 23.85 12.90
CA GLU A 200 -3.52 22.98 11.82
C GLU A 200 -3.50 23.70 10.47
N ALA A 201 -2.55 23.32 9.60
CA ALA A 201 -2.47 23.80 8.23
C ALA A 201 -3.45 23.04 7.32
N SER A 202 -4.00 23.74 6.31
CA SER A 202 -4.90 23.13 5.33
C SER A 202 -4.20 22.09 4.44
N LEU A 203 -4.93 21.11 3.89
CA LEU A 203 -4.37 20.07 3.00
C LEU A 203 -3.59 20.67 1.82
N GLY A 204 -4.12 21.73 1.19
CA GLY A 204 -3.45 22.38 0.07
C GLY A 204 -2.13 23.07 0.48
N ALA A 205 -2.05 23.64 1.68
CA ALA A 205 -0.80 24.19 2.20
C ALA A 205 0.19 23.06 2.49
N LEU A 206 -0.25 22.03 3.22
CA LEU A 206 0.57 20.86 3.54
C LEU A 206 1.15 20.17 2.29
N LEU A 207 0.37 20.06 1.21
CA LEU A 207 0.84 19.46 -0.04
C LEU A 207 1.93 20.31 -0.70
N ILE A 208 1.77 21.63 -0.74
CA ILE A 208 2.76 22.55 -1.31
C ILE A 208 4.03 22.51 -0.48
N ASP A 209 3.90 22.63 0.85
CA ASP A 209 5.02 22.65 1.78
C ASP A 209 5.76 21.29 1.80
N PHE A 210 5.05 20.17 1.57
CA PHE A 210 5.66 18.85 1.39
C PHE A 210 6.59 18.82 0.17
N PHE A 211 6.11 19.32 -0.98
CA PHE A 211 6.91 19.37 -2.19
C PHE A 211 8.06 20.37 -2.08
N ASP A 212 7.86 21.50 -1.42
CA ASP A 212 8.93 22.48 -1.21
C ASP A 212 10.02 21.92 -0.28
N PHE A 213 9.63 21.34 0.85
CA PHE A 213 10.56 20.79 1.81
C PHE A 213 11.41 19.67 1.20
N PHE A 214 10.78 18.65 0.61
CA PHE A 214 11.50 17.51 0.04
C PHE A 214 12.03 17.76 -1.37
N GLY A 215 11.52 18.74 -2.09
CA GLY A 215 12.04 19.11 -3.40
C GLY A 215 13.26 20.01 -3.34
N SER A 216 13.36 20.85 -2.30
CA SER A 216 14.31 21.97 -2.28
C SER A 216 15.13 22.09 -1.00
N GLN A 217 14.60 21.69 0.16
CA GLN A 217 15.19 22.03 1.46
C GLN A 217 15.84 20.83 2.19
N PHE A 218 15.31 19.63 2.00
CA PHE A 218 15.77 18.44 2.73
C PHE A 218 17.13 17.96 2.19
N ASP A 219 18.14 17.95 3.06
CA ASP A 219 19.47 17.46 2.73
C ASP A 219 19.52 15.92 2.81
N TYR A 220 19.32 15.28 1.66
CA TYR A 220 19.36 13.83 1.48
C TYR A 220 20.75 13.19 1.70
N HIS A 221 21.83 13.97 1.65
CA HIS A 221 23.18 13.46 1.90
C HIS A 221 23.48 13.38 3.39
N ARG A 222 22.82 14.23 4.18
CA ARG A 222 23.07 14.35 5.62
C ARG A 222 22.04 13.62 6.48
N PHE A 223 20.78 13.55 6.04
CA PHE A 223 19.69 13.07 6.87
C PHE A 223 18.94 11.89 6.24
N GLY A 224 18.54 10.95 7.10
CA GLY A 224 17.58 9.90 6.79
C GLY A 224 16.28 10.11 7.57
N LEU A 225 15.21 9.47 7.11
CA LEU A 225 13.93 9.45 7.82
C LEU A 225 13.84 8.18 8.67
N SER A 226 13.45 8.33 9.94
CA SER A 226 13.31 7.26 10.91
C SER A 226 12.00 7.38 11.68
#